data_AF-A0A536Y9I4-F1
#
_entry.id   AF-A0A536Y9I4-F1
#
_cell.length_a   1.000
_cell.length_b   1.000
_cell.length_c   1.000
_cell.angle_alpha   90.00
_cell.angle_beta   90.00
_cell.angle_gamma   90.00
#
_symmetry.space_group_name_H-M   'P 1'
#
loop_
_entity.id
_entity.type
_entity.pdbx_description
1 polymer ?
#
loop_
_entity_poly.entity_id
_entity_poly.type
_entity_poly.pdbx_seq_one_letter_code
_entity_poly.pdbx_strand_id
1 'polypeptide(L)' 'VIDVNVILAVDHLTREAEVSCHVAGKELFVKSGDPDLYAAIDAVADKLDRQIVKYKDRLRAHPHDALKHHSPSE' A
#
# COMPACT_ATOMS: atom_id res chain seq x y z
N VAL A 1 -15.89 -0.04 -3.35
CA VAL A 1 -15.57 1.24 -2.71
C VAL A 1 -14.20 1.10 -2.08
N ILE A 2 -13.33 2.10 -2.21
CA ILE A 2 -12.04 2.16 -1.50
C ILE A 2 -12.26 3.12 -0.33
N ASP A 3 -11.92 2.68 0.86
CA ASP A 3 -12.04 3.48 2.09
C ASP A 3 -10.64 3.79 2.62
N VAL A 4 -10.42 5.02 3.09
CA VAL A 4 -9.13 5.45 3.60
C VAL A 4 -9.35 6.22 4.89
N ASN A 5 -8.80 5.71 5.99
CA ASN A 5 -8.74 6.37 7.27
C ASN A 5 -7.36 6.96 7.50
N VAL A 6 -7.31 8.20 7.95
CA VAL A 6 -6.07 8.94 8.22
C VAL A 6 -6.12 9.47 9.65
N ILE A 7 -5.09 9.18 10.43
CA ILE A 7 -4.93 9.69 11.79
C ILE A 7 -3.64 10.49 11.84
N LEU A 8 -3.75 11.74 12.26
CA LEU A 8 -2.61 12.62 12.53
C LEU A 8 -2.57 12.90 14.02
N ALA A 9 -1.43 12.63 14.65
CA ALA A 9 -1.24 12.81 16.09
C ALA A 9 0.01 13.64 16.36
N VAL A 10 -0.04 14.46 17.41
CA VAL A 10 1.10 15.22 17.90
C VAL A 10 1.28 14.88 19.37
N ASP A 11 2.38 14.21 19.69
CA ASP A 11 2.77 13.88 21.05
C ASP A 11 4.12 14.52 21.38
N HIS A 12 4.09 15.59 22.17
CA HIS A 12 5.26 16.41 22.52
C HIS A 12 6.09 16.85 21.29
N LEU A 13 7.29 16.30 21.11
CA LEU A 13 8.19 16.60 19.99
C LEU A 13 8.00 15.68 18.78
N THR A 14 7.18 14.65 18.90
CA THR A 14 6.94 13.64 17.87
C THR A 14 5.60 13.90 17.19
N ARG A 15 5.63 14.07 15.87
CA ARG A 15 4.42 14.17 15.05
C ARG A 15 4.30 12.88 14.26
N GLU A 16 3.15 12.22 14.37
CA GLU A 16 2.90 10.94 13.74
C GLU A 16 1.75 11.06 12.73
N ALA A 17 1.93 10.38 11.60
CA ALA A 17 0.90 10.17 10.60
C ALA A 17 0.69 8.68 10.41
N GLU A 18 -0.58 8.28 10.39
CA GLU A 18 -1.02 6.90 10.20
C GLU A 18 -2.12 6.86 9.14
N VAL A 19 -2.04 5.88 8.24
CA VAL A 19 -3.03 5.66 7.19
C VAL A 19 -3.39 4.18 7.12
N SER A 20 -4.70 3.92 7.19
CA SER A 20 -5.32 2.62 6.95
C SER A 20 -6.19 2.71 5.70
N CYS A 21 -5.85 1.95 4.66
CA CYS A 21 -6.55 1.95 3.38
C CYS A 21 -7.15 0.57 3.13
N HIS A 22 -8.48 0.51 3.02
CA HIS A 22 -9.23 -0.67 2.68
C HIS A 22 -9.36 -0.77 1.16
N VAL A 23 -8.69 -1.76 0.58
CA VAL A 23 -8.81 -2.13 -0.84
C VAL A 23 -9.50 -3.49 -0.97
N ALA A 24 -9.92 -3.85 -2.18
CA ALA A 24 -10.63 -5.12 -2.40
C ALA A 24 -9.80 -6.31 -1.91
N GLY A 25 -10.31 -7.00 -0.89
CA GLY A 25 -9.69 -8.21 -0.31
C GLY A 25 -8.42 -7.96 0.51
N LYS A 26 -8.09 -6.70 0.85
CA LYS A 26 -6.90 -6.40 1.67
C LYS A 26 -6.99 -5.05 2.37
N GLU A 27 -6.42 -4.97 3.57
CA GLU A 27 -6.15 -3.72 4.27
C GLU A 27 -4.66 -3.36 4.17
N LEU A 28 -4.37 -2.09 3.87
CA LEU A 28 -3.03 -1.54 3.80
C LEU A 28 -2.84 -0.57 4.96
N PHE A 29 -1.87 -0.86 5.83
CA PHE A 29 -1.55 -0.04 6.99
C PHE A 29 -0.15 0.57 6.86
N VAL A 30 -0.03 1.87 7.13
CA VAL A 30 1.23 2.60 7.08
C VAL A 30 1.28 3.63 8.20
N LYS A 31 2.45 3.74 8.84
CA LYS A 31 2.73 4.77 9.85
C LYS A 31 4.12 5.38 9.66
N SER A 32 4.25 6.69 9.92
CA SER A 32 5.53 7.40 10.01
C SER A 32 5.47 8.44 11.13
N GLY A 33 6.61 8.73 11.75
CA GLY A 33 6.76 9.84 12.68
C GLY A 33 7.94 10.70 12.29
N ASP A 34 7.84 12.00 12.52
CA ASP A 34 8.87 12.98 12.23
C ASP A 34 8.71 14.23 13.15
N PRO A 35 9.78 14.99 13.44
CA PRO A 35 9.66 16.30 14.08
C PRO A 35 8.90 17.34 13.25
N ASP A 36 8.70 17.17 11.95
CA ASP A 36 7.83 17.97 11.10
C ASP A 36 6.64 17.13 10.61
N LEU A 37 5.42 17.62 10.83
CA LEU A 37 4.20 16.89 10.46
C LEU A 37 4.13 16.70 8.95
N TYR A 38 4.60 17.67 8.18
CA TYR A 38 4.58 17.59 6.73
C TYR A 38 5.56 16.51 6.23
N ALA A 39 6.74 16.41 6.85
CA ALA A 39 7.67 15.33 6.56
C ALA A 39 7.11 13.94 6.95
N ALA A 40 6.38 13.85 8.07
CA ALA A 40 5.69 12.62 8.46
C ALA A 40 4.61 12.22 7.43
N ILE A 41 3.83 13.20 6.93
CA ILE A 41 2.81 12.98 5.90
C ILE A 41 3.44 12.49 4.60
N ASP A 42 4.49 13.16 4.11
CA ASP A 42 5.20 12.76 2.89
C ASP A 42 5.75 11.34 3.02
N ALA A 43 6.35 11.01 4.17
CA ALA A 43 6.86 9.69 4.44
C ALA A 43 5.75 8.61 4.46
N VAL A 44 4.55 8.92 4.96
CA VAL A 44 3.40 7.99 4.88
C VAL A 44 2.89 7.85 3.45
N ALA A 45 2.78 8.96 2.71
CA ALA A 45 2.35 8.94 1.31
C ALA A 45 3.27 8.06 0.45
N ASP A 46 4.58 8.23 0.58
CA ASP A 46 5.59 7.43 -0.13
C ASP A 46 5.49 5.94 0.21
N LYS A 47 5.32 5.61 1.49
CA LYS A 47 5.17 4.21 1.94
C LYS A 47 3.87 3.60 1.44
N LEU A 48 2.77 4.35 1.45
CA LEU A 48 1.48 3.91 0.96
C LEU A 48 1.52 3.66 -0.54
N ASP A 49 2.13 4.55 -1.32
CA ASP A 49 2.28 4.38 -2.76
C ASP A 49 3.02 3.07 -3.09
N ARG A 50 4.14 2.79 -2.41
CA ARG A 50 4.87 1.52 -2.54
C ARG A 50 4.01 0.29 -2.22
N GLN A 51 3.18 0.36 -1.18
CA GLN A 51 2.26 -0.74 -0.84
C GLN A 51 1.18 -0.95 -1.89
N ILE A 52 0.65 0.14 -2.45
CA ILE A 52 -0.36 0.11 -3.51
C ILE A 52 0.22 -0.48 -4.79
N VAL A 53 1.42 -0.06 -5.20
CA VAL A 53 2.13 -0.62 -6.36
C VAL A 53 2.30 -2.13 -6.19
N LYS A 54 2.86 -2.55 -5.04
CA LYS A 54 3.04 -3.97 -4.72
C LYS A 54 1.73 -4.77 -4.71
N TYR A 55 0.64 -4.17 -4.21
CA TYR A 55 -0.68 -4.80 -4.24
C TYR A 55 -1.19 -4.96 -5.69
N LYS A 56 -1.11 -3.90 -6.50
CA LYS A 56 -1.53 -3.91 -7.90
C LYS A 56 -0.72 -4.90 -8.73
N ASP A 57 0.59 -4.98 -8.49
CA ASP A 57 1.46 -5.93 -9.19
C ASP A 57 1.06 -7.37 -8.89
N ARG A 58 0.78 -7.70 -7.61
CA ARG A 58 0.29 -9.04 -7.24
C ARG A 58 -1.08 -9.36 -7.84
N LEU A 59 -1.98 -8.38 -7.87
CA LEU A 59 -3.29 -8.54 -8.50
C LEU A 59 -3.15 -8.82 -10.00
N ARG A 60 -2.23 -8.09 -10.66
CA ARG A 60 -1.93 -8.23 -12.09
C ARG A 60 -1.08 -9.45 -12.43
N ALA A 61 -0.35 -10.03 -11.47
CA ALA A 61 0.45 -11.25 -11.63
C ALA A 61 -0.39 -12.55 -11.66
N HIS A 62 -1.71 -12.44 -11.49
CA HIS A 62 -2.66 -13.52 -11.76
C HIS A 62 -3.42 -13.36 -13.10
N PRO A 63 -2.80 -13.00 -14.25
CA PRO A 63 -3.44 -13.35 -15.50
C PRO A 63 -3.33 -14.87 -15.63
N HIS A 64 -4.35 -15.48 -16.21
CA HIS A 64 -4.34 -16.88 -16.56
C HIS A 64 -3.14 -17.22 -17.47
N ASP A 65 -1.98 -17.54 -16.91
CA ASP A 65 -1.02 -18.40 -17.59
C ASP A 65 -1.59 -19.82 -17.48
N ALA A 66 -2.67 -20.02 -18.24
CA ALA A 66 -3.12 -21.35 -18.57
C ALA A 66 -1.95 -22.01 -19.29
N LEU A 67 -1.26 -22.90 -18.58
CA LEU A 67 -0.29 -23.89 -19.03
C LEU A 67 -0.86 -24.84 -20.13
N LYS A 68 -1.58 -24.32 -21.13
CA LYS A 68 -2.31 -25.10 -22.14
C LYS A 68 -1.70 -25.07 -23.54
N HIS A 69 -0.46 -24.62 -23.69
CA HIS A 69 0.29 -24.75 -24.94
C HIS A 69 1.65 -25.42 -24.70
N HIS A 70 1.64 -26.67 -24.23
CA HIS A 70 2.67 -27.63 -24.61
C HIS A 70 1.98 -28.69 -25.46
N SER A 71 1.87 -28.43 -26.76
CA SER A 71 1.72 -29.51 -27.73
C SER A 71 3.02 -30.33 -27.70
N PRO A 72 2.98 -31.67 -27.60
CA PRO A 72 4.15 -32.49 -27.84
C PRO A 72 4.39 -32.47 -29.36
N SER A 73 5.49 -31.86 -29.78
CA SER A 73 6.00 -32.04 -31.14
C SER A 73 7.05 -33.14 -31.10
N GLU A 74 6.77 -34.19 -31.89
CA GLU A 74 7.59 -35.37 -32.19
C GLU A 74 9.02 -35.04 -32.62
#